data_AF-A0AA38IQK9-F1
#
_entry.id   AF-A0AA38IQK9-F1
#
_cell.length_a   1.000
_cell.length_b   1.000
_cell.length_c   1.000
_cell.angle_alpha   90.00
_cell.angle_beta   90.00
_cell.angle_gamma   90.00
#
_symmetry.space_group_name_H-M   'P 1'
#
loop_
_entity.id
_entity.type
_entity.pdbx_description
1 polymer ?
#
loop_
_entity_poly.entity_id
_entity_poly.type
_entity_poly.pdbx_seq_one_letter_code
_entity_poly.pdbx_strand_id
1 'polypeptide(L)'
;MWSTPERQTARRVLGNFIKNHTAPSEEECRNILLQEPCLKNRTPLQLKAWAYNQIKNVYYRKGPQQRKRWTTPEKAIVRNVFSNYINQKTYPSSEECRRVLELNPELQGRTVPQIKSFLQHAATKH
;
A
#
# COMPACT_ATOMS: atom_id res chain seq x y z
N MET A 1 6.36 -2.49 19.38
CA MET A 1 5.64 -3.29 18.35
C MET A 1 4.26 -3.66 18.87
N TRP A 2 3.23 -3.77 18.02
CA TRP A 2 1.86 -4.18 18.43
C TRP A 2 1.62 -5.65 18.06
N SER A 3 1.22 -6.47 19.04
CA SER A 3 0.90 -7.88 18.83
C SER A 3 -0.41 -8.06 18.06
N THR A 4 -0.67 -9.28 17.57
CA THR A 4 -1.92 -9.58 16.85
C THR A 4 -3.17 -9.37 17.72
N PRO A 5 -3.23 -9.86 18.98
CA PRO A 5 -4.37 -9.61 19.86
C PRO A 5 -4.58 -8.13 20.14
N GLU A 6 -3.52 -7.38 20.45
CA GLU A 6 -3.62 -5.94 20.68
C GLU A 6 -4.14 -5.20 19.44
N ARG A 7 -3.67 -5.55 18.24
CA ARG A 7 -4.16 -4.94 16.99
C ARG A 7 -5.63 -5.23 16.75
N GLN A 8 -6.10 -6.44 17.05
CA GLN A 8 -7.50 -6.81 16.88
C GLN A 8 -8.39 -6.03 17.85
N THR A 9 -8.02 -5.98 19.12
CA THR A 9 -8.74 -5.20 20.13
C THR A 9 -8.72 -3.71 19.80
N ALA A 10 -7.56 -3.14 19.47
CA ALA A 10 -7.44 -1.72 19.11
C ALA A 10 -8.30 -1.36 17.88
N ARG A 11 -8.35 -2.23 16.85
CA ARG A 11 -9.24 -2.03 15.70
C ARG A 11 -10.72 -2.06 16.08
N ARG A 12 -11.12 -2.96 16.98
CA ARG A 12 -12.50 -3.06 17.45
C ARG A 12 -12.92 -1.80 18.20
N VAL A 13 -12.14 -1.39 19.21
CA VAL A 13 -12.53 -0.29 20.11
C VAL A 13 -12.32 1.09 19.49
N LEU A 14 -11.33 1.25 18.60
CA LEU A 14 -11.09 2.51 17.89
C LEU A 14 -11.77 2.59 16.52
N GLY A 15 -12.57 1.59 16.13
CA GLY A 15 -13.14 1.50 14.78
C GLY A 15 -13.96 2.73 14.39
N ASN A 16 -14.79 3.23 15.31
CA ASN A 16 -15.63 4.41 15.08
C ASN A 16 -14.78 5.68 14.91
N PHE A 17 -13.77 5.89 15.75
CA PHE A 17 -12.81 6.99 15.65
C PHE A 17 -12.11 7.00 14.28
N ILE A 18 -11.64 5.83 13.84
CA ILE A 18 -10.96 5.68 12.55
C ILE A 18 -11.91 5.98 11.38
N LYS A 19 -13.13 5.42 11.42
CA LYS A 19 -14.15 5.62 10.37
C LYS A 19 -14.57 7.10 10.26
N ASN A 20 -14.66 7.78 11.40
CA ASN A 20 -15.04 9.20 11.47
C ASN A 20 -13.83 10.14 11.33
N HIS A 21 -12.65 9.63 10.97
CA HIS A 21 -11.42 10.40 10.83
C HIS A 21 -11.09 11.30 12.04
N THR A 22 -11.50 10.89 13.24
CA THR A 22 -11.40 11.67 14.47
C THR A 22 -10.54 10.91 15.46
N ALA A 23 -9.48 11.55 15.99
CA ALA A 23 -8.64 10.90 17.00
C ALA A 23 -9.34 10.91 18.37
N PRO A 24 -9.24 9.82 19.16
CA PRO A 24 -9.75 9.82 20.51
C PRO A 24 -9.01 10.84 21.38
N SER A 25 -9.74 11.44 22.31
CA SER A 25 -9.22 12.24 23.40
C SER A 25 -8.40 11.37 24.37
N GLU A 26 -7.67 12.02 25.28
CA GLU A 26 -6.88 11.28 26.27
C GLU A 26 -7.76 10.51 27.26
N GLU A 27 -8.90 11.07 27.65
CA GLU A 27 -9.86 10.45 28.55
C GLU A 27 -10.51 9.21 27.91
N GLU A 28 -10.92 9.31 26.65
CA GLU A 28 -11.44 8.15 25.89
C GLU A 28 -10.40 7.02 25.81
N CYS A 29 -9.13 7.37 25.56
CA CYS A 29 -8.05 6.39 25.58
C CYS A 29 -7.88 5.73 26.96
N ARG A 30 -7.96 6.50 28.06
CA ARG A 30 -7.87 5.95 29.43
C ARG A 30 -9.02 4.98 29.70
N ASN A 31 -10.25 5.34 29.35
CA ASN A 31 -11.43 4.50 29.55
C ASN A 31 -11.33 3.18 28.77
N ILE A 32 -10.85 3.22 27.52
CA ILE A 32 -10.62 2.02 26.70
C ILE A 32 -9.57 1.11 27.37
N LEU A 33 -8.46 1.67 27.86
CA LEU A 33 -7.39 0.88 28.48
C LEU A 33 -7.83 0.20 29.79
N LEU A 34 -8.76 0.82 30.54
CA LEU A 34 -9.34 0.21 31.73
C LEU A 34 -10.28 -0.95 31.40
N GLN A 35 -11.01 -0.87 30.30
CA GLN A 35 -11.99 -1.89 29.89
C GLN A 35 -11.39 -3.05 29.10
N GLU A 36 -10.19 -2.88 28.53
CA GLU A 36 -9.60 -3.84 27.61
C GLU A 36 -8.29 -4.45 28.17
N PRO A 37 -8.36 -5.60 28.87
CA PRO A 37 -7.19 -6.25 29.47
C PRO A 37 -6.07 -6.55 28.48
N CYS A 38 -6.40 -6.78 27.20
CA CYS A 38 -5.42 -7.02 26.14
C CYS A 38 -4.50 -5.81 25.89
N LEU A 39 -4.92 -4.60 26.28
CA LEU A 39 -4.18 -3.36 26.09
C LEU A 39 -3.57 -2.85 27.40
N LYS A 40 -3.59 -3.63 28.50
CA LYS A 40 -3.14 -3.19 29.84
C LYS A 40 -1.72 -2.63 29.92
N ASN A 41 -0.84 -3.05 29.00
CA ASN A 41 0.56 -2.60 28.93
C ASN A 41 0.73 -1.36 28.03
N ARG A 42 -0.35 -0.80 27.49
CA ARG A 42 -0.33 0.38 26.63
C ARG A 42 -0.63 1.64 27.42
N THR A 43 -0.05 2.74 26.96
CA THR A 43 -0.37 4.07 27.48
C THR A 43 -1.42 4.76 26.60
N PRO A 44 -2.16 5.74 27.15
CA PRO A 44 -3.11 6.54 26.37
C PRO A 44 -2.46 7.18 25.13
N LEU A 45 -1.23 7.65 25.26
CA LEU A 45 -0.45 8.22 24.16
C LEU A 45 -0.18 7.19 23.05
N GLN A 46 0.19 5.96 23.40
CA GLN A 46 0.43 4.90 22.42
C GLN A 46 -0.85 4.53 21.66
N LEU A 47 -1.98 4.45 22.38
CA LEU A 47 -3.27 4.15 21.77
C LEU A 47 -3.73 5.28 20.83
N LYS A 48 -3.58 6.54 21.26
CA LYS A 48 -3.85 7.73 20.44
C LYS A 48 -2.97 7.78 19.19
N ALA A 49 -1.67 7.53 19.34
CA ALA A 49 -0.74 7.48 18.22
C ALA A 49 -1.09 6.36 17.23
N TRP A 50 -1.54 5.21 17.72
CA TRP A 50 -2.00 4.12 16.87
C TRP A 50 -3.26 4.52 16.09
N ALA A 51 -4.25 5.12 16.75
CA ALA A 51 -5.48 5.62 16.12
C ALA A 51 -5.17 6.64 15.02
N TYR A 52 -4.31 7.63 15.32
CA TYR A 52 -3.84 8.63 14.37
C TYR A 52 -3.19 7.98 13.15
N ASN A 53 -2.30 7.02 13.36
CA ASN A 53 -1.66 6.29 12.25
C ASN A 53 -2.67 5.48 11.42
N GLN A 54 -3.71 4.92 12.03
CA GLN A 54 -4.78 4.25 11.26
C GLN A 54 -5.57 5.26 10.43
N ILE A 55 -6.00 6.38 11.01
CA ILE A 55 -6.72 7.46 10.31
C ILE A 55 -5.88 7.96 9.13
N LYS A 56 -4.59 8.24 9.39
CA LYS A 56 -3.61 8.62 8.36
C LYS A 56 -3.54 7.56 7.26
N ASN A 57 -3.38 6.29 7.62
CA ASN A 57 -3.32 5.22 6.64
C ASN A 57 -4.62 5.10 5.83
N VAL A 58 -5.80 5.27 6.42
CA VAL A 58 -7.08 5.26 5.68
C VAL A 58 -7.17 6.46 4.73
N TYR A 59 -6.74 7.64 5.18
CA TYR A 59 -6.73 8.85 4.35
C TYR A 59 -5.78 8.73 3.15
N TYR A 60 -4.55 8.26 3.36
CA TYR A 60 -3.56 8.12 2.28
C TYR A 60 -3.72 6.84 1.45
N ARG A 61 -4.39 5.80 1.99
CA ARG A 61 -4.76 4.60 1.24
C ARG A 61 -6.25 4.68 0.90
N LYS A 62 -6.59 5.53 -0.06
CA LYS A 62 -7.84 5.39 -0.83
C LYS A 62 -7.88 3.97 -1.42
N GLY A 63 -8.52 3.05 -0.69
CA GLY A 63 -8.70 1.63 -1.01
C GLY A 63 -7.40 0.80 -1.09
N PRO A 64 -7.52 -0.54 -1.16
CA PRO A 64 -6.52 -1.27 -1.94
C PRO A 64 -6.51 -0.59 -3.31
N GLN A 65 -5.38 -0.03 -3.73
CA GLN A 65 -5.19 0.19 -5.16
C GLN A 65 -5.47 -1.17 -5.79
N GLN A 66 -6.64 -1.33 -6.42
CA GLN A 66 -6.97 -2.50 -7.21
C GLN A 66 -5.77 -2.66 -8.13
N ARG A 67 -4.90 -3.64 -7.84
CA ARG A 67 -3.68 -3.83 -8.60
C ARG A 67 -4.15 -4.18 -9.99
N LYS A 68 -4.19 -3.19 -10.90
CA LYS A 68 -4.68 -3.37 -12.27
C LYS A 68 -3.90 -4.56 -12.83
N ARG A 69 -4.59 -5.69 -13.03
CA ARG A 69 -3.94 -6.90 -13.55
C ARG A 69 -3.38 -6.58 -14.92
N TRP A 70 -2.17 -7.04 -15.20
CA TRP A 70 -1.58 -6.92 -16.53
C TRP A 70 -2.38 -7.77 -17.50
N THR A 71 -3.01 -7.13 -18.48
CA THR A 71 -3.76 -7.80 -19.55
C THR A 71 -2.79 -8.43 -20.56
N THR A 72 -3.29 -9.33 -21.41
CA THR A 72 -2.48 -9.97 -22.46
C THR A 72 -1.89 -8.95 -23.45
N PRO A 73 -2.64 -7.95 -23.96
CA PRO A 73 -2.09 -6.91 -24.83
C PRO A 73 -0.99 -6.09 -24.16
N GLU A 74 -1.22 -5.61 -22.93
CA GLU A 74 -0.22 -4.84 -22.19
C GLU A 74 1.08 -5.64 -21.98
N LYS A 75 0.96 -6.94 -21.65
CA LYS A 75 2.13 -7.83 -21.49
C LYS A 75 2.89 -8.02 -22.80
N ALA A 76 2.19 -8.19 -23.92
CA ALA A 76 2.80 -8.39 -25.23
C ALA A 76 3.63 -7.17 -25.64
N ILE A 77 3.07 -5.97 -25.47
CA ILE A 77 3.77 -4.70 -25.76
C ILE A 77 5.02 -4.58 -24.90
N VAL A 78 4.88 -4.70 -23.57
CA VAL A 78 6.02 -4.51 -22.65
C VAL A 78 7.12 -5.56 -22.87
N ARG A 79 6.76 -6.83 -23.12
CA ARG A 79 7.76 -7.86 -23.41
C ARG A 79 8.46 -7.66 -24.75
N ASN A 80 7.74 -7.23 -25.78
CA ASN A 80 8.33 -6.99 -27.10
C ASN A 80 9.31 -5.81 -27.03
N VAL A 81 8.83 -4.66 -26.53
CA VAL A 81 9.60 -3.41 -26.47
C VAL A 81 10.83 -3.53 -25.58
N PHE A 82 10.71 -4.20 -24.42
CA PHE A 82 11.80 -4.35 -23.46
C PHE A 82 12.48 -5.72 -23.52
N SER A 83 12.32 -6.48 -24.60
CA SER A 83 12.91 -7.82 -24.76
C SER A 83 14.41 -7.84 -24.51
N ASN A 84 15.13 -6.86 -25.07
CA ASN A 84 16.58 -6.70 -24.87
C ASN A 84 16.95 -6.54 -23.38
N TYR A 85 16.23 -5.69 -22.64
CA TYR A 85 16.48 -5.48 -21.21
C TYR A 85 16.19 -6.72 -20.38
N ILE A 86 15.12 -7.45 -20.71
CA ILE A 86 14.76 -8.71 -20.03
C ILE A 86 15.86 -9.75 -20.24
N ASN A 87 16.32 -9.92 -21.48
CA ASN A 87 17.34 -10.90 -21.84
C ASN A 87 18.70 -10.57 -21.24
N GLN A 88 19.09 -9.29 -21.24
CA GLN A 88 20.37 -8.82 -20.71
C GLN A 88 20.36 -8.61 -19.19
N LYS A 89 19.22 -8.80 -18.52
CA LYS A 89 19.00 -8.49 -17.10
C LYS A 89 19.39 -7.06 -16.73
N THR A 90 19.18 -6.13 -17.65
CA THR A 90 19.41 -4.69 -17.48
C THR A 90 18.08 -3.97 -17.27
N TYR A 91 18.14 -2.68 -16.92
CA TYR A 91 16.94 -1.89 -16.64
C TYR A 91 16.85 -0.67 -17.57
N PRO A 92 15.69 -0.41 -18.17
CA PRO A 92 15.48 0.81 -18.93
C PRO A 92 15.46 2.02 -18.00
N SER A 93 15.88 3.16 -18.54
CA SER A 93 15.75 4.45 -17.88
C SER A 93 14.28 4.81 -17.65
N SER A 94 14.05 5.76 -16.74
CA SER A 94 12.69 6.28 -16.51
C SER A 94 12.11 6.96 -17.75
N GLU A 95 12.96 7.55 -18.59
CA GLU A 95 12.54 8.26 -19.80
C GLU A 95 12.10 7.31 -20.90
N GLU A 96 12.85 6.22 -21.13
CA GLU A 96 12.46 5.15 -22.05
C GLU A 96 11.11 4.54 -21.63
N CYS A 97 10.89 4.34 -20.33
CA CYS A 97 9.60 3.87 -19.82
C CYS A 97 8.46 4.86 -20.12
N ARG A 98 8.68 6.17 -19.98
CA ARG A 98 7.66 7.20 -20.27
C ARG A 98 7.31 7.21 -21.74
N ARG A 99 8.31 7.20 -22.62
CA ARG A 99 8.10 7.18 -24.07
C ARG A 99 7.24 5.99 -24.50
N VAL A 100 7.45 4.82 -23.89
CA VAL A 100 6.62 3.64 -24.18
C VAL A 100 5.19 3.79 -23.67
N LEU A 101 4.96 4.44 -22.52
CA LEU A 101 3.62 4.75 -22.04
C LEU A 101 2.88 5.73 -22.96
N GLU A 102 3.58 6.70 -23.53
CA GLU A 102 3.00 7.72 -24.42
C GLU A 102 2.66 7.15 -25.80
N LEU A 103 3.52 6.28 -26.35
CA LEU A 103 3.34 5.71 -27.69
C LEU A 103 2.33 4.56 -27.75
N ASN A 104 1.91 4.01 -26.60
CA ASN A 104 1.04 2.84 -26.54
C ASN A 104 -0.24 3.17 -25.75
N PRO A 105 -1.35 3.55 -26.43
CA PRO A 105 -2.63 3.82 -25.78
C PRO A 105 -3.14 2.67 -24.89
N GLU A 106 -2.79 1.43 -25.23
CA GLU A 106 -3.13 0.23 -24.45
C GLU A 106 -2.49 0.21 -23.05
N LEU A 107 -1.41 0.97 -22.85
CA LEU A 107 -0.76 1.15 -21.55
C LEU A 107 -1.33 2.34 -20.78
N GLN A 108 -2.42 2.97 -21.24
CA GLN A 108 -3.03 4.11 -20.55
C GLN A 108 -3.41 3.74 -19.10
N GLY A 109 -3.01 4.63 -18.18
CA GLY A 109 -3.15 4.43 -16.74
C GLY A 109 -2.06 3.55 -16.10
N ARG A 110 -1.04 3.12 -16.85
CA ARG A 110 0.19 2.54 -16.29
C ARG A 110 1.19 3.62 -15.92
N THR A 111 2.04 3.31 -14.95
CA THR A 111 3.10 4.21 -14.48
C THR A 111 4.48 3.60 -14.65
N VAL A 112 5.52 4.44 -14.68
CA VAL A 112 6.92 3.99 -14.78
C VAL A 112 7.27 2.98 -13.68
N PRO A 113 6.92 3.19 -12.39
CA PRO A 113 7.15 2.18 -11.35
C PRO A 113 6.49 0.82 -11.65
N GLN A 114 5.28 0.83 -12.23
CA GLN A 114 4.58 -0.41 -12.59
C GLN A 114 5.29 -1.15 -13.73
N ILE A 115 5.77 -0.44 -14.75
CA ILE A 115 6.59 -1.04 -15.82
C ILE A 115 7.88 -1.63 -15.23
N LYS A 116 8.62 -0.86 -14.43
CA LYS A 116 9.89 -1.35 -13.84
C LYS A 116 9.68 -2.58 -12.96
N SER A 117 8.62 -2.60 -12.15
CA SER A 117 8.24 -3.77 -11.35
C SER A 117 7.88 -4.97 -12.24
N PHE A 118 7.17 -4.77 -13.35
CA PHE A 118 6.88 -5.84 -14.31
C PHE A 118 8.16 -6.43 -14.91
N LEU A 119 9.08 -5.57 -15.37
CA LEU A 119 10.34 -5.99 -15.98
C LEU A 119 11.23 -6.76 -14.99
N GLN A 120 11.30 -6.29 -13.74
CA GLN A 120 12.01 -6.99 -12.67
C GLN A 120 11.49 -8.44 -12.52
N HIS A 121 10.17 -8.63 -12.45
CA HIS A 121 9.58 -9.96 -12.35
C HIS A 121 9.76 -10.80 -13.63
N ALA A 122 9.73 -10.18 -14.80
CA ALA A 122 9.94 -10.85 -16.07
C ALA A 122 11.38 -11.37 -16.21
N ALA A 123 12.38 -10.60 -15.80
CA ALA A 123 13.80 -10.99 -15.85
C ALA A 123 14.16 -12.11 -14.84
N THR A 124 13.37 -12.28 -13.78
CA THR A 124 13.61 -13.32 -12.76
C THR A 124 13.00 -14.70 -13.08
N LYS A 125 12.15 -14.83 -14.11
CA LYS A 125 11.39 -16.06 -14.40
C LYS A 125 12.07 -17.03 -15.39
N HIS A 126 13.40 -16.98 -15.49
CA HIS A 126 14.20 -17.93 -16.28
C HIS A 126 15.14 -18.73 -15.39
#